data_AF-A0A3D2IEA7-F1
#
_entry.id   AF-A0A3D2IEA7-F1
#
_cell.length_a   1.000
_cell.length_b   1.000
_cell.length_c   1.000
_cell.angle_alpha   90.00
_cell.angle_beta   90.00
_cell.angle_gamma   90.00
#
_symmetry.space_group_name_H-M   'P 1'
#
loop_
_entity.id
_entity.type
_entity.pdbx_description
1 polymer ?
#
loop_
_entity_poly.entity_id
_entity_poly.type
_entity_poly.pdbx_seq_one_letter_code
_entity_poly.pdbx_strand_id
1 'polypeptide(L)'
;MSKKDLNYIAGLEKAIKKKYGEEAIQNPASYWNRDKEEEYIQQLQERIDKEKSFEHTSELENVDGVLITRKLLNKERKLNCTLCNTRIKSINDDIYMIKYLCCERCYIEKYERHVPCKNNK
;
A
#
# COMPACT_ATOMS: atom_id res chain seq x y z
N MET A 1 -17.17 -11.74 44.71
CA MET A 1 -15.82 -12.08 44.22
C MET A 1 -15.07 -12.74 45.37
N SER A 2 -14.57 -13.97 45.19
CA SER A 2 -13.78 -14.65 46.22
C SER A 2 -12.53 -13.83 46.54
N LYS A 3 -12.12 -13.79 47.82
CA LYS A 3 -10.85 -13.19 48.23
C LYS A 3 -9.74 -13.91 47.48
N LYS A 4 -9.03 -13.21 46.61
CA LYS A 4 -7.83 -13.73 45.96
C LYS A 4 -6.76 -13.90 47.03
N ASP A 5 -6.17 -15.09 47.08
CA ASP A 5 -5.06 -15.38 47.98
C ASP A 5 -3.80 -14.67 47.48
N LEU A 6 -3.31 -13.74 48.29
CA LEU A 6 -2.11 -12.94 47.99
C LEU A 6 -0.86 -13.82 47.94
N ASN A 7 -0.80 -14.91 48.72
CA ASN A 7 0.34 -15.82 48.74
C ASN A 7 0.47 -16.59 47.42
N TYR A 8 -0.66 -17.03 46.88
CA TYR A 8 -0.70 -17.72 45.59
C TYR A 8 -0.26 -16.80 44.44
N ILE A 9 -0.73 -15.55 44.43
CA ILE A 9 -0.36 -14.55 43.41
C ILE A 9 1.14 -14.27 43.44
N ALA A 10 1.72 -14.02 44.62
CA ALA A 10 3.15 -13.77 44.76
C ALA A 10 4.01 -14.98 44.33
N GLY A 11 3.54 -16.21 44.61
CA GLY A 11 4.19 -17.43 44.14
C GLY A 11 4.18 -17.53 42.60
N LEU A 12 3.06 -17.16 41.98
CA LEU A 12 2.90 -17.15 40.53
C LEU A 12 3.79 -16.10 39.86
N GLU A 13 3.82 -14.87 40.37
CA GLU A 13 4.69 -13.79 39.89
C GLU A 13 6.17 -14.20 39.97
N LYS A 14 6.60 -14.83 41.06
CA LYS A 14 7.96 -15.34 41.21
C LYS A 14 8.29 -16.43 40.17
N ALA A 15 7.35 -17.32 39.89
CA ALA A 15 7.52 -18.36 38.87
C ALA A 15 7.57 -17.79 37.45
N ILE A 16 6.72 -16.82 37.14
CA ILE A 16 6.68 -16.10 35.84
C ILE A 16 7.98 -15.32 35.64
N LYS A 17 8.40 -14.53 36.64
CA LYS A 17 9.67 -13.81 36.64
C LYS A 17 10.88 -14.72 36.37
N LYS A 18 10.89 -15.92 36.97
CA LYS A 18 11.95 -16.90 36.74
C LYS A 18 11.95 -17.50 35.33
N LYS A 19 10.79 -17.68 34.70
CA LYS A 19 10.68 -18.28 33.36
C LYS A 19 10.81 -17.26 32.22
N TYR A 20 10.25 -16.06 32.39
CA TYR A 20 10.01 -15.10 31.31
C TYR A 20 10.62 -13.72 31.58
N GLY A 21 11.28 -13.52 32.73
CA GLY A 21 11.95 -12.26 33.09
C GLY A 21 11.04 -11.26 33.80
N GLU A 22 11.63 -10.13 34.20
CA GLU A 22 10.96 -9.08 34.97
C GLU A 22 9.82 -8.41 34.20
N GLU A 23 9.95 -8.33 32.88
CA GLU A 23 8.98 -7.66 32.01
C GLU A 23 7.62 -8.36 32.02
N ALA A 24 7.63 -9.70 32.16
CA ALA A 24 6.42 -10.53 32.09
C ALA A 24 5.52 -10.42 33.33
N ILE A 25 6.03 -9.89 34.45
CA ILE A 25 5.21 -9.63 35.65
C ILE A 25 4.66 -8.21 35.69
N GLN A 26 5.14 -7.31 34.82
CA GLN A 26 4.69 -5.92 34.81
C GLN A 26 3.28 -5.84 34.24
N ASN A 27 2.43 -5.01 34.85
CA ASN A 27 1.13 -4.68 34.28
C ASN A 27 1.34 -3.87 32.99
N PRO A 28 0.91 -4.32 31.81
CA PRO A 28 1.10 -3.57 30.56
C PRO A 28 0.51 -2.15 30.61
N ALA A 29 -0.56 -1.96 31.39
CA ALA A 29 -1.19 -0.66 31.58
C ALA A 29 -0.35 0.32 32.44
N SER A 30 0.66 -0.16 33.19
CA SER A 30 1.51 0.72 34.00
C SER A 30 2.32 1.70 33.15
N TYR A 31 2.60 1.32 31.90
CA TYR A 31 3.36 2.13 30.95
C TYR A 31 2.48 3.08 30.15
N TRP A 32 1.18 3.16 30.43
CA TRP A 32 0.26 4.07 29.78
C TRP A 32 0.36 5.46 30.41
N ASN A 33 1.14 6.34 29.78
CA ASN A 33 1.34 7.73 30.19
C ASN A 33 0.58 8.67 29.25
N ARG A 34 0.54 9.96 29.60
CA ARG A 34 -0.14 10.98 28.79
C ARG A 34 0.40 11.06 27.36
N ASP A 35 1.71 10.95 27.20
CA ASP A 35 2.35 11.03 25.87
C ASP A 35 1.91 9.86 24.97
N LYS A 36 1.82 8.64 25.49
CA LYS A 36 1.29 7.48 24.73
C LYS A 36 -0.20 7.58 24.45
N GLU A 37 -0.98 8.19 25.34
CA GLU A 37 -2.38 8.48 25.07
C GLU A 37 -2.51 9.44 23.88
N GLU A 38 -1.71 10.51 23.85
CA GLU A 38 -1.69 11.46 22.73
C GLU A 38 -1.26 10.77 21.41
N GLU A 39 -0.19 9.97 21.44
CA GLU A 39 0.25 9.17 20.29
C GLU A 39 -0.83 8.19 19.82
N TYR A 40 -1.53 7.54 20.74
CA TYR A 40 -2.60 6.60 20.42
C TYR A 40 -3.79 7.29 19.73
N ILE A 41 -4.18 8.46 20.22
CA ILE A 41 -5.23 9.28 19.60
C ILE A 41 -4.82 9.69 18.19
N GLN A 42 -3.56 10.09 17.99
CA GLN A 42 -3.05 10.42 16.65
C GLN A 42 -3.09 9.19 15.72
N GLN A 43 -2.65 8.02 16.18
CA GLN A 43 -2.71 6.78 15.40
C GLN A 43 -4.16 6.38 15.04
N LEU A 44 -5.12 6.65 15.94
CA LEU A 44 -6.53 6.42 15.66
C LEU A 44 -7.05 7.34 14.54
N GLN A 45 -6.71 8.63 14.59
CA GLN A 45 -7.08 9.59 13.54
C GLN A 45 -6.52 9.16 12.18
N GLU A 46 -5.22 8.82 12.13
CA GLU A 46 -4.59 8.34 10.90
C GLU A 46 -5.23 7.06 10.35
N ARG A 47 -5.64 6.15 11.24
CA ARG A 47 -6.33 4.92 10.83
C ARG A 47 -7.67 5.26 10.17
N ILE A 48 -8.45 6.13 10.79
CA ILE A 48 -9.76 6.54 10.28
C ILE A 48 -9.62 7.20 8.90
N ASP A 49 -8.64 8.07 8.73
CA ASP A 49 -8.42 8.74 7.45
C ASP A 49 -7.97 7.77 6.36
N LYS A 50 -7.10 6.80 6.70
CA LYS A 50 -6.73 5.71 5.78
C LYS A 50 -7.93 4.86 5.39
N GLU A 51 -8.80 4.53 6.34
CA GLU A 51 -10.01 3.73 6.11
C GLU A 51 -10.98 4.46 5.16
N LYS A 52 -11.25 5.74 5.40
CA LYS A 52 -12.05 6.59 4.49
C LYS A 52 -11.46 6.63 3.08
N SER A 53 -10.15 6.79 2.96
CA SER A 53 -9.48 6.82 1.65
C SER A 53 -9.61 5.47 0.92
N PHE A 54 -9.51 4.36 1.68
CA PHE A 54 -9.65 3.02 1.13
C PHE A 54 -11.08 2.77 0.66
N GLU A 55 -12.07 3.08 1.49
CA GLU A 55 -13.49 2.96 1.19
C GLU A 55 -13.82 3.69 -0.12
N HIS A 56 -13.44 4.97 -0.22
CA HIS A 56 -13.64 5.78 -1.41
C HIS A 56 -13.00 5.16 -2.68
N THR A 57 -11.80 4.57 -2.57
CA THR A 57 -11.16 3.91 -3.73
C THR A 57 -11.70 2.53 -4.06
N SER A 58 -12.35 1.88 -3.09
CA SER A 58 -12.90 0.53 -3.19
C SER A 58 -14.32 0.50 -3.77
N GLU A 59 -15.02 1.64 -3.76
CA GLU A 59 -16.31 1.81 -4.42
C GLU A 59 -16.25 1.32 -5.88
N LEU A 60 -17.23 0.48 -6.24
CA LEU A 60 -17.39 -0.07 -7.57
C LEU A 60 -18.20 0.89 -8.43
N GLU A 61 -17.67 1.21 -9.61
CA GLU A 61 -18.37 1.98 -10.63
C GLU A 61 -18.65 1.09 -11.84
N ASN A 62 -19.80 1.30 -12.47
CA ASN A 62 -20.14 0.61 -13.71
C ASN A 62 -19.52 1.35 -14.89
N VAL A 63 -18.61 0.68 -15.60
CA VAL A 63 -18.01 1.18 -16.84
C VAL A 63 -18.34 0.16 -17.92
N ASP A 64 -19.17 0.57 -18.87
CA ASP A 64 -19.59 -0.23 -20.04
C ASP A 64 -20.12 -1.64 -19.68
N GLY A 65 -20.88 -1.75 -18.57
CA GLY A 65 -21.51 -3.00 -18.13
C GLY A 65 -20.64 -3.87 -17.21
N VAL A 66 -19.41 -3.46 -16.91
CA VAL A 66 -18.50 -4.15 -15.98
C VAL A 66 -18.30 -3.30 -14.72
N LEU A 67 -18.35 -3.94 -13.54
CA LEU A 67 -18.10 -3.27 -12.26
C LEU A 67 -16.60 -3.25 -11.95
N ILE A 68 -16.03 -2.05 -11.82
CA ILE A 68 -14.59 -1.83 -11.61
C ILE A 68 -14.40 -0.90 -10.41
N THR A 69 -13.38 -1.15 -9.58
CA THR A 69 -13.06 -0.26 -8.46
C THR A 69 -12.49 1.08 -8.95
N ARG A 70 -12.85 2.19 -8.30
CA ARG A 70 -12.31 3.53 -8.61
C ARG A 70 -10.78 3.59 -8.66
N LYS A 71 -10.12 2.78 -7.84
CA LYS A 71 -8.65 2.65 -7.82
C LYS A 71 -8.04 2.29 -9.18
N LEU A 72 -8.72 1.47 -9.97
CA LEU A 72 -8.24 1.02 -11.28
C LEU A 72 -8.50 2.07 -12.37
N LEU A 73 -9.58 2.86 -12.25
CA LEU A 73 -9.93 3.92 -13.19
C LEU A 73 -8.96 5.11 -13.11
N ASN A 74 -8.54 5.49 -11.90
CA ASN A 74 -7.58 6.58 -11.70
C ASN A 74 -6.13 6.22 -12.10
N LYS A 75 -5.85 4.96 -12.42
CA LYS A 75 -4.53 4.51 -12.88
C LYS A 75 -4.37 4.71 -14.39
N GLU A 76 -4.66 5.91 -14.89
CA GLU A 76 -4.38 6.25 -16.28
C GLU A 76 -2.86 6.28 -16.51
N ARG A 77 -2.32 5.22 -17.11
CA ARG A 77 -0.98 5.28 -17.72
C ARG A 77 -1.12 6.03 -19.04
N LYS A 78 -1.20 7.37 -19.00
CA LYS A 78 -1.00 8.20 -20.20
C LYS A 78 0.48 8.15 -20.57
N LEU A 79 0.92 6.98 -21.03
CA LEU A 79 2.21 6.84 -21.67
C LEU A 79 2.07 7.58 -23.00
N ASN A 80 2.86 8.65 -23.16
CA ASN A 80 3.05 9.28 -24.44
C ASN A 80 4.27 8.60 -25.09
N CYS A 81 4.21 8.41 -26.40
CA CYS A 81 5.37 7.92 -27.14
C CYS A 81 6.55 8.89 -26.94
N THR A 82 7.73 8.38 -26.58
CA THR A 82 8.91 9.21 -26.34
C THR A 82 9.41 9.95 -27.58
N LEU A 83 9.03 9.50 -28.78
CA LEU A 83 9.51 10.05 -30.06
C LEU A 83 8.55 11.07 -30.68
N CYS A 84 7.25 10.78 -30.71
CA CYS A 84 6.26 11.67 -31.32
C CYS A 84 5.29 12.30 -30.32
N ASN A 85 5.45 12.03 -29.03
CA ASN A 85 4.64 12.52 -27.91
C ASN A 85 3.12 12.29 -28.08
N THR A 86 2.74 11.38 -28.99
CA THR A 86 1.35 10.99 -29.17
C THR A 86 0.94 10.09 -28.02
N ARG A 87 -0.28 10.30 -27.51
CA ARG A 87 -0.88 9.40 -26.53
C ARG A 87 -0.95 7.98 -27.12
N ILE A 88 -0.49 7.00 -26.36
CA ILE A 88 -0.67 5.58 -26.69
C ILE A 88 -2.14 5.22 -26.50
N LYS A 89 -2.77 4.72 -27.56
CA LYS A 89 -4.21 4.39 -27.58
C LYS A 89 -4.47 2.94 -27.97
N SER A 90 -3.50 2.28 -28.59
CA SER A 90 -3.64 0.92 -29.13
C SER A 90 -2.87 -0.08 -28.29
N ILE A 91 -3.38 -1.32 -28.23
CA ILE A 91 -2.66 -2.46 -27.64
C ILE A 91 -1.33 -2.70 -28.36
N ASN A 92 -1.26 -2.48 -29.67
CA ASN A 92 -0.02 -2.59 -30.42
C ASN A 92 1.01 -1.56 -29.92
N ASP A 93 0.60 -0.30 -29.77
CA ASP A 93 1.48 0.75 -29.27
C ASP A 93 2.05 0.39 -27.88
N ASP A 94 1.27 -0.24 -27.00
CA ASP A 94 1.75 -0.76 -25.70
C ASP A 94 2.81 -1.86 -25.87
N ILE A 95 2.59 -2.83 -26.78
CA ILE A 95 3.56 -3.90 -27.07
C ILE A 95 4.89 -3.31 -27.57
N TYR A 96 4.82 -2.36 -28.52
CA TYR A 96 6.01 -1.69 -29.06
C TYR A 96 6.69 -0.81 -28.02
N MET A 97 5.94 -0.19 -27.11
CA MET A 97 6.50 0.61 -26.02
C MET A 97 7.21 -0.24 -24.96
N ILE A 98 6.69 -1.42 -24.62
CA ILE A 98 7.37 -2.36 -23.71
C ILE A 98 8.67 -2.88 -24.34
N LYS A 99 8.63 -3.24 -25.63
CA LYS A 99 9.75 -3.91 -26.30
C LYS A 99 10.82 -2.95 -26.83
N TYR A 100 10.41 -1.79 -27.34
CA TYR A 100 11.26 -0.87 -28.09
C TYR A 100 11.18 0.58 -27.59
N LEU A 101 10.42 0.88 -26.53
CA LEU A 101 10.25 2.24 -25.97
C LEU A 101 9.70 3.29 -26.95
N CYS A 102 9.02 2.86 -28.02
CA CYS A 102 8.37 3.74 -29.00
C CYS A 102 7.04 3.14 -29.49
N CYS A 103 6.14 3.97 -30.01
CA CYS A 103 4.86 3.50 -30.57
C CYS A 103 5.04 2.74 -31.89
N GLU A 104 4.01 2.02 -32.32
CA GLU A 104 4.03 1.21 -33.54
C GLU A 104 4.40 2.04 -34.77
N ARG A 105 3.78 3.22 -34.92
CA ARG A 105 4.04 4.13 -36.04
C ARG A 105 5.51 4.56 -36.09
N CYS A 106 6.08 4.97 -34.97
CA CYS A 106 7.48 5.39 -34.92
C CYS A 106 8.43 4.21 -35.12
N TYR A 107 8.05 3.01 -34.70
CA TYR A 107 8.83 1.80 -34.97
C TYR A 107 8.83 1.44 -36.47
N ILE A 108 7.71 1.61 -37.17
CA ILE A 108 7.62 1.33 -38.61
C ILE A 108 8.35 2.41 -39.42
N GLU A 109 8.16 3.69 -39.08
CA GLU A 109 8.83 4.83 -39.75
C GLU A 109 10.36 4.81 -39.56
N LYS A 110 10.86 4.10 -38.53
CA LYS A 110 12.29 3.89 -38.24
C LYS A 110 13.04 3.16 -39.35
N TYR A 111 12.39 2.29 -40.13
CA TYR A 111 13.06 1.59 -41.23
C TYR A 111 13.52 2.53 -42.35
N GLU A 112 13.01 3.77 -42.39
CA GLU A 112 13.30 4.74 -43.45
C GLU A 112 14.28 5.87 -43.03
N ARG A 113 14.52 6.13 -41.72
CA ARG A 113 15.22 7.36 -41.25
C ARG A 113 16.29 7.23 -40.15
N HIS A 114 16.75 6.03 -39.77
CA HIS A 114 17.93 5.84 -38.88
C HIS A 114 17.93 6.55 -37.50
N VAL A 115 16.77 6.87 -36.89
CA VAL A 115 16.71 7.38 -35.49
C VAL A 115 16.45 6.22 -34.52
N PRO A 116 17.30 5.95 -33.52
CA PRO A 116 17.16 4.75 -32.69
C PRO A 116 16.06 4.91 -31.62
N CYS A 117 14.95 4.17 -31.74
CA CYS A 117 14.22 3.75 -30.55
C CYS A 117 15.20 2.94 -29.68
N LYS A 118 15.42 3.36 -28.44
CA LYS A 118 16.39 2.73 -27.53
C LYS A 118 15.89 1.33 -27.17
N ASN A 119 16.69 0.32 -27.47
CA ASN A 119 16.46 -1.03 -26.94
C ASN A 119 16.85 -1.01 -25.46
N ASN A 120 15.97 -1.49 -24.58
CA ASN A 120 16.36 -1.78 -23.20
C ASN A 120 17.42 -2.89 -23.23
N LYS A 121 18.65 -2.58 -22.80
CA LYS A 121 19.65 -3.58 -22.40
C LYS A 121 19.32 -4.04 -20.99
#